data_AF-A0A2D5IFC4-F1
#
_entry.id   AF-A0A2D5IFC4-F1
#
_cell.length_a   1.000
_cell.length_b   1.000
_cell.length_c   1.000
_cell.angle_alpha   90.00
_cell.angle_beta   90.00
_cell.angle_gamma   90.00
#
_symmetry.space_group_name_H-M   'P 1'
#
loop_
_entity.id
_entity.type
_entity.pdbx_description
1 polymer ?
#
loop_
_entity_poly.entity_id
_entity_poly.type
_entity_poly.pdbx_seq_one_letter_code
_entity_poly.pdbx_strand_id
1 'polypeptide(L)'
;MARTTINSLGVPAGTIVAADLTYPLTTFSSTGIDDNADATAITIDSSEKVGIGTASPSTVVDIEGTWVNNQGLLAINATSGDLSGLSLQHSGTGNGYLWWNNSTSKVDLYSGGKLGLYSNGTERIHITTGGNIGIGTVSPSTVVDIEGTWVNNQGLLAI
;
A
#
# COMPACT_ATOMS: atom_id res chain seq x y z
N MET A 1 37.75 44.50 45.38
CA MET A 1 36.63 44.04 44.54
C MET A 1 36.28 42.63 44.98
N ALA A 2 35.14 42.45 45.66
CA ALA A 2 34.70 41.12 46.09
C ALA A 2 34.16 40.36 44.87
N ARG A 3 34.74 39.18 44.59
CA ARG A 3 34.24 38.24 43.58
C ARG A 3 33.07 37.48 44.22
N THR A 4 31.85 37.80 43.81
CA THR A 4 30.67 37.00 44.18
C THR A 4 30.67 35.74 43.32
N THR A 5 30.92 34.59 43.91
CA THR A 5 30.71 33.29 43.27
C THR A 5 29.21 33.01 43.23
N ILE A 6 28.62 32.91 42.03
CA ILE A 6 27.23 32.49 41.85
C ILE A 6 27.19 30.96 42.02
N ASN A 7 26.89 30.49 43.22
CA ASN A 7 26.89 29.05 43.55
C ASN A 7 25.64 28.29 43.05
N SER A 8 24.68 28.98 42.45
CA SER A 8 23.69 28.36 41.56
C SER A 8 22.90 29.48 40.89
N LEU A 9 22.97 29.57 39.56
CA LEU A 9 21.80 30.06 38.82
C LEU A 9 20.75 28.96 39.03
N GLY A 10 19.92 29.13 40.06
CA GLY A 10 18.77 28.26 40.27
C GLY A 10 18.04 28.15 38.95
N VAL A 11 17.86 26.92 38.46
CA VAL A 11 17.19 26.68 37.19
C VAL A 11 15.83 27.39 37.28
N PRO A 12 15.53 28.38 36.41
CA PRO A 12 14.31 29.17 36.55
C PRO A 12 13.09 28.25 36.61
N ALA A 13 12.11 28.58 37.45
CA ALA A 13 10.87 27.81 37.55
C ALA A 13 10.26 27.62 36.14
N GLY A 14 10.03 26.36 35.74
CA GLY A 14 9.55 26.01 34.40
C GLY A 14 10.64 25.69 33.37
N THR A 15 11.92 25.73 33.74
CA THR A 15 13.01 25.24 32.88
C THR A 15 13.02 23.71 32.89
N ILE A 16 12.73 23.10 31.74
CA ILE A 16 12.86 21.65 31.56
C ILE A 16 14.35 21.31 31.47
N VAL A 17 14.86 20.50 32.41
CA VAL A 17 16.23 19.99 32.36
C VAL A 17 16.27 18.56 31.81
N ALA A 18 17.44 18.08 31.40
CA ALA A 18 17.59 16.71 30.88
C ALA A 18 17.13 15.61 31.85
N ALA A 19 17.12 15.87 33.16
CA ALA A 19 16.56 14.97 34.17
C ALA A 19 15.02 15.02 34.27
N ASP A 20 14.37 16.08 33.79
CA ASP A 20 12.91 16.11 33.60
C ASP A 20 12.49 15.30 32.36
N LEU A 21 13.46 14.89 31.53
CA LEU A 21 13.30 14.01 30.37
C LEU A 21 13.65 12.55 30.69
N THR A 22 13.42 12.12 31.93
CA THR A 22 13.73 10.75 32.40
C THR A 22 12.80 9.73 31.72
N TYR A 23 13.22 9.27 30.52
CA TYR A 23 12.65 8.21 29.67
C TYR A 23 11.32 8.57 29.00
N PRO A 24 11.07 8.00 27.79
CA PRO A 24 10.70 8.76 26.58
C PRO A 24 9.51 9.67 26.86
N LEU A 25 9.33 10.75 26.10
CA LEU A 25 8.14 11.60 26.22
C LEU A 25 6.85 10.75 26.04
N THR A 26 6.38 10.09 27.10
CA THR A 26 5.24 9.15 27.13
C THR A 26 3.91 9.89 27.01
N THR A 27 3.99 11.20 26.80
CA THR A 27 2.89 12.12 26.61
C THR A 27 2.99 12.83 25.26
N PHE A 28 3.71 12.25 24.29
CA PHE A 28 3.56 12.65 22.89
C PHE A 28 2.15 12.29 22.41
N SER A 29 1.16 13.09 22.81
CA SER A 29 -0.19 13.06 22.25
C SER A 29 -0.14 13.76 20.90
N SER A 30 0.37 13.08 19.87
CA SER A 30 0.08 13.51 18.50
C SER A 30 -1.39 13.25 18.24
N THR A 31 -2.17 14.31 18.09
CA THR A 31 -3.58 14.20 17.69
C THR A 31 -3.68 13.32 16.43
N GLY A 32 -4.36 12.18 16.54
CA GLY A 32 -4.56 11.23 15.43
C GLY A 32 -3.64 9.99 15.44
N ILE A 33 -2.63 9.94 16.32
CA ILE A 33 -1.89 8.70 16.63
C ILE A 33 -2.18 8.40 18.10
N ASP A 34 -3.20 7.59 18.36
CA ASP A 34 -3.52 7.05 19.68
C ASP A 34 -2.70 5.76 19.87
N ASP A 35 -1.52 5.90 20.45
CA ASP A 35 -0.60 4.80 20.76
C ASP A 35 -0.77 4.29 22.20
N ASN A 36 -1.92 4.56 22.84
CA ASN A 36 -2.24 4.13 24.20
C ASN A 36 -2.47 2.60 24.33
N ALA A 37 -1.85 1.81 23.45
CA ALA A 37 -1.84 0.35 23.46
C ALA A 37 -0.43 -0.15 23.83
N ASP A 38 -0.36 -1.24 24.58
CA ASP A 38 0.92 -1.82 25.06
C ASP A 38 1.74 -2.50 23.95
N ALA A 39 1.27 -2.47 22.70
CA ALA A 39 1.91 -3.07 21.54
C ALA A 39 2.26 -2.01 20.48
N THR A 40 3.40 -2.19 19.82
CA THR A 40 3.81 -1.31 18.70
C THR A 40 2.82 -1.45 17.53
N ALA A 41 1.96 -0.45 17.36
CA ALA A 41 1.00 -0.40 16.27
C ALA A 41 1.63 0.17 14.98
N ILE A 42 2.37 1.27 15.10
CA ILE A 42 3.02 1.97 13.99
C ILE A 42 4.49 2.22 14.36
N THR A 43 5.39 1.95 13.43
CA THR A 43 6.82 2.27 13.53
C THR A 43 7.21 3.18 12.37
N ILE A 44 8.00 4.22 12.65
CA ILE A 44 8.73 4.97 11.62
C ILE A 44 10.21 4.71 11.84
N ASP A 45 10.87 4.07 10.88
CA ASP A 45 12.29 3.70 11.01
C ASP A 45 13.24 4.86 10.68
N SER A 46 14.54 4.65 10.89
CA SER A 46 15.58 5.65 10.57
C SER A 46 15.71 6.00 9.07
N SER A 47 15.05 5.25 8.20
CA SER A 47 14.95 5.49 6.75
C SER A 47 13.60 6.07 6.35
N GLU A 48 12.82 6.56 7.32
CA GLU A 48 11.49 7.18 7.13
C GLU A 48 10.42 6.23 6.58
N LYS A 49 10.61 4.91 6.70
CA LYS A 49 9.60 3.93 6.31
C LYS A 49 8.58 3.72 7.43
N VAL A 50 7.32 3.56 7.07
CA VAL A 50 6.21 3.32 8.00
C VAL A 50 5.89 1.82 8.04
N GLY A 51 6.09 1.19 9.18
CA GLY A 51 5.57 -0.15 9.48
C GLY A 51 4.24 -0.04 10.23
N ILE A 52 3.24 -0.80 9.83
CA ILE A 52 1.99 -1.01 10.59
C ILE A 52 1.98 -2.48 11.01
N GLY A 53 2.05 -2.74 12.32
CA GLY A 53 2.20 -4.10 12.87
C GLY A 53 3.59 -4.72 12.72
N THR A 54 4.57 -3.98 12.19
CA THR A 54 5.98 -4.40 12.05
C THR A 54 6.94 -3.29 12.47
N ALA A 55 8.06 -3.67 13.08
CA ALA A 55 9.14 -2.76 13.49
C ALA A 55 10.28 -2.67 12.47
N SER A 56 10.22 -3.44 11.39
CA SER A 56 11.30 -3.53 10.38
C SER A 56 10.72 -3.49 8.97
N PRO A 57 10.12 -2.35 8.56
CA PRO A 57 9.45 -2.23 7.27
C PRO A 57 10.42 -2.42 6.09
N SER A 58 10.04 -3.28 5.14
CA SER A 58 10.82 -3.53 3.92
C SER A 58 10.54 -2.47 2.85
N THR A 59 9.31 -1.94 2.80
CA THR A 59 8.84 -0.91 1.85
C THR A 59 8.52 0.40 2.56
N VAL A 60 8.23 1.47 1.80
CA VAL A 60 7.89 2.79 2.36
C VAL A 60 6.69 2.72 3.31
N VAL A 61 5.70 1.90 2.96
CA VAL A 61 4.64 1.47 3.86
C VAL A 61 4.62 -0.05 3.84
N ASP A 62 4.76 -0.68 4.99
CA ASP A 62 4.71 -2.13 5.18
C ASP A 62 3.65 -2.47 6.22
N ILE A 63 2.70 -3.34 5.87
CA ILE A 63 1.55 -3.67 6.71
C ILE A 63 1.60 -5.16 6.98
N GLU A 64 1.88 -5.52 8.22
CA GLU A 64 1.92 -6.89 8.70
C GLU A 64 0.83 -7.13 9.74
N GLY A 65 0.29 -8.34 9.75
CA GLY A 65 -0.74 -8.73 10.70
C GLY A 65 -1.41 -10.04 10.34
N THR A 66 -2.52 -10.31 11.02
CA THR A 66 -3.34 -11.50 10.78
C THR A 66 -4.51 -11.16 9.90
N TRP A 67 -4.80 -12.04 8.93
CA TRP A 67 -6.00 -11.93 8.11
C TRP A 67 -7.26 -12.11 8.98
N VAL A 68 -8.18 -11.15 8.95
CA VAL A 68 -9.41 -11.18 9.78
C VAL A 68 -10.66 -11.01 8.91
N ASN A 69 -11.69 -11.84 9.15
CA ASN A 69 -13.03 -11.68 8.58
C ASN A 69 -13.08 -11.40 7.05
N ASN A 70 -12.23 -12.05 6.25
CA ASN A 70 -12.12 -11.83 4.80
C ASN A 70 -11.71 -10.39 4.39
N GLN A 71 -11.23 -9.55 5.29
CA GLN A 71 -10.94 -8.13 5.02
C GLN A 71 -9.50 -7.81 4.62
N GLY A 72 -8.60 -8.79 4.50
CA GLY A 72 -7.20 -8.45 4.19
C GLY A 72 -6.42 -8.00 5.41
N LEU A 73 -5.21 -7.53 5.13
CA LEU A 73 -4.45 -6.65 6.03
C LEU A 73 -4.81 -5.18 5.80
N LEU A 74 -5.41 -4.85 4.65
CA LEU A 74 -5.84 -3.51 4.25
C LEU A 74 -7.30 -3.58 3.76
N ALA A 75 -8.19 -2.90 4.48
CA ALA A 75 -9.57 -2.67 4.06
C ALA A 75 -9.70 -1.29 3.41
N ILE A 76 -10.20 -1.24 2.18
CA ILE A 76 -10.51 0.00 1.47
C ILE A 76 -12.03 0.13 1.38
N ASN A 77 -12.60 1.00 2.22
CA ASN A 77 -14.03 1.18 2.33
C ASN A 77 -14.42 2.64 2.05
N ALA A 78 -15.27 2.86 1.05
CA ALA A 78 -15.90 4.15 0.80
C ALA A 78 -17.26 4.19 1.51
N THR A 79 -17.45 5.14 2.42
CA THR A 79 -18.71 5.30 3.18
C THR A 79 -19.78 6.10 2.42
N SER A 80 -19.46 6.58 1.23
CA SER A 80 -20.35 7.28 0.30
C SER A 80 -19.83 7.13 -1.13
N GLY A 81 -20.69 7.35 -2.11
CA GLY A 81 -20.38 7.09 -3.53
C GLY A 81 -20.43 5.61 -3.89
N ASP A 82 -20.12 5.31 -5.15
CA ASP A 82 -20.30 3.96 -5.71
C ASP A 82 -19.01 3.14 -5.76
N LEU A 83 -17.84 3.77 -5.62
CA LEU A 83 -16.54 3.13 -5.86
C LEU A 83 -15.68 3.11 -4.60
N SER A 84 -15.10 1.96 -4.29
CA SER A 84 -13.98 1.81 -3.34
C SER A 84 -12.87 0.99 -3.99
N GLY A 85 -11.61 1.39 -3.84
CA GLY A 85 -10.54 0.67 -4.53
C GLY A 85 -9.15 1.25 -4.37
N LEU A 86 -8.19 0.56 -4.97
CA LEU A 86 -6.79 0.94 -5.06
C LEU A 86 -6.53 1.67 -6.39
N SER A 87 -5.88 2.82 -6.30
CA SER A 87 -5.38 3.57 -7.47
C SER A 87 -3.87 3.35 -7.63
N LEU A 88 -3.46 3.08 -8.86
CA LEU A 88 -2.07 2.97 -9.27
C LEU A 88 -1.78 4.14 -10.20
N GLN A 89 -0.92 5.05 -9.77
CA GLN A 89 -0.63 6.27 -10.52
C GLN A 89 0.87 6.34 -10.84
N HIS A 90 1.19 6.82 -12.04
CA HIS A 90 2.55 7.19 -12.43
C HIS A 90 2.55 8.61 -12.98
N SER A 91 3.16 9.53 -12.24
CA SER A 91 3.35 10.94 -12.62
C SER A 91 2.06 11.65 -13.07
N GLY A 92 0.90 11.24 -12.56
CA GLY A 92 -0.42 11.79 -12.89
C GLY A 92 -0.97 11.43 -14.29
N THR A 93 -0.25 10.63 -15.09
CA THR A 93 -0.62 10.31 -16.48
C THR A 93 -0.95 8.83 -16.69
N GLY A 94 -0.30 7.93 -15.94
CA GLY A 94 -0.57 6.49 -15.99
C GLY A 94 -1.48 6.09 -14.84
N ASN A 95 -2.77 5.90 -15.11
CA ASN A 95 -3.73 5.50 -14.08
C ASN A 95 -4.25 4.08 -14.34
N GLY A 96 -4.06 3.22 -13.35
CA GLY A 96 -4.71 1.92 -13.23
C GLY A 96 -5.53 1.86 -11.94
N TYR A 97 -6.61 1.08 -11.93
CA TYR A 97 -7.45 0.93 -10.76
C TYR A 97 -7.87 -0.53 -10.56
N LEU A 98 -7.97 -0.93 -9.30
CA LEU A 98 -8.74 -2.10 -8.87
C LEU A 98 -9.82 -1.59 -7.93
N TRP A 99 -11.09 -1.69 -8.31
CA TRP A 99 -12.19 -1.19 -7.48
C TRP A 99 -13.35 -2.17 -7.40
N TRP A 100 -14.14 -2.01 -6.34
CA TRP A 100 -15.50 -2.48 -6.22
C TRP A 100 -16.47 -1.37 -6.64
N ASN A 101 -17.45 -1.71 -7.47
CA ASN A 101 -18.56 -0.83 -7.81
C ASN A 101 -19.85 -1.35 -7.16
N ASN A 102 -20.39 -0.57 -6.22
CA ASN A 102 -21.57 -0.95 -5.45
C ASN A 102 -22.87 -0.88 -6.26
N SER A 103 -22.99 0.00 -7.26
CA SER A 103 -24.22 0.10 -8.07
C SER A 103 -24.38 -1.05 -9.05
N THR A 104 -23.26 -1.66 -9.48
CA THR A 104 -23.23 -2.78 -10.45
C THR A 104 -22.76 -4.10 -9.85
N SER A 105 -22.45 -4.13 -8.54
CA SER A 105 -22.01 -5.31 -7.79
C SER A 105 -20.86 -6.07 -8.46
N LYS A 106 -19.81 -5.35 -8.89
CA LYS A 106 -18.68 -5.94 -9.60
C LYS A 106 -17.33 -5.41 -9.15
N VAL A 107 -16.30 -6.22 -9.38
CA VAL A 107 -14.89 -5.81 -9.33
C VAL A 107 -14.45 -5.46 -10.74
N ASP A 108 -13.86 -4.28 -10.95
CA ASP A 108 -13.19 -3.96 -12.21
C ASP A 108 -11.69 -3.81 -12.01
N LEU A 109 -10.94 -4.27 -13.02
CA LEU A 109 -9.54 -3.93 -13.25
C LEU A 109 -9.47 -2.98 -14.44
N TYR A 110 -8.95 -1.78 -14.19
CA TYR A 110 -8.78 -0.74 -15.20
C TYR A 110 -7.30 -0.44 -15.42
N SER A 111 -6.93 -0.24 -16.69
CA SER A 111 -5.64 0.30 -17.10
C SER A 111 -5.89 1.34 -18.19
N GLY A 112 -5.29 2.51 -18.09
CA GLY A 112 -5.25 3.48 -19.20
C GLY A 112 -4.38 3.02 -20.39
N GLY A 113 -3.63 1.93 -20.23
CA GLY A 113 -2.83 1.29 -21.28
C GLY A 113 -3.30 -0.15 -21.54
N LYS A 114 -2.34 -1.05 -21.82
CA LYS A 114 -2.63 -2.48 -21.88
C LYS A 114 -2.89 -3.05 -20.47
N LEU A 115 -3.70 -4.10 -20.37
CA LEU A 115 -3.87 -4.90 -19.15
C LEU A 115 -3.19 -6.24 -19.36
N GLY A 116 -2.26 -6.65 -18.49
CA GLY A 116 -1.48 -7.88 -18.66
C GLY A 116 -1.46 -8.77 -17.42
N LEU A 117 -1.43 -10.08 -17.63
CA LEU A 117 -1.22 -11.11 -16.61
C LEU A 117 0.12 -11.78 -16.84
N TYR A 118 0.98 -11.75 -15.82
CA TYR A 118 2.36 -12.22 -15.88
C TYR A 118 2.57 -13.44 -14.98
N SER A 119 3.42 -14.36 -15.41
CA SER A 119 3.95 -15.40 -14.53
C SER A 119 5.40 -15.72 -14.88
N ASN A 120 6.24 -15.84 -13.85
CA ASN A 120 7.70 -16.04 -13.97
C ASN A 120 8.38 -14.99 -14.87
N GLY A 121 7.96 -13.72 -14.78
CA GLY A 121 8.53 -12.62 -15.57
C GLY A 121 8.06 -12.54 -17.03
N THR A 122 7.19 -13.45 -17.49
CA THR A 122 6.64 -13.45 -18.86
C THR A 122 5.17 -13.05 -18.86
N GLU A 123 4.77 -12.17 -19.77
CA GLU A 123 3.35 -11.85 -20.05
C GLU A 123 2.69 -13.07 -20.70
N ARG A 124 1.64 -13.62 -20.07
CA ARG A 124 0.91 -14.80 -20.56
C ARG A 124 -0.38 -14.44 -21.25
N ILE A 125 -1.07 -13.42 -20.75
CA ILE A 125 -2.33 -12.92 -21.27
C ILE A 125 -2.27 -11.39 -21.26
N HIS A 126 -2.79 -10.75 -22.29
CA HIS A 126 -3.04 -9.32 -22.26
C HIS A 126 -4.35 -8.91 -22.93
N ILE A 127 -4.75 -7.67 -22.68
CA ILE A 127 -5.74 -6.91 -23.45
C ILE A 127 -5.01 -5.67 -23.97
N THR A 128 -4.95 -5.53 -25.30
CA THR A 128 -4.35 -4.35 -25.96
C THR A 128 -5.22 -3.11 -25.72
N THR A 129 -4.67 -1.92 -25.98
CA THR A 129 -5.45 -0.68 -25.96
C THR A 129 -6.56 -0.65 -27.03
N GLY A 130 -6.47 -1.50 -28.05
CA GLY A 130 -7.52 -1.71 -29.06
C GLY A 130 -8.59 -2.73 -28.66
N GLY A 131 -8.46 -3.37 -27.49
CA GLY A 131 -9.42 -4.35 -26.96
C GLY A 131 -9.16 -5.81 -27.37
N ASN A 132 -8.17 -6.09 -28.22
CA ASN A 132 -7.80 -7.46 -28.58
C ASN A 132 -7.12 -8.18 -27.40
N ILE A 133 -7.46 -9.46 -27.21
CA ILE A 133 -6.90 -10.34 -26.20
C ILE A 133 -5.84 -11.24 -26.84
N GLY A 134 -4.63 -11.21 -26.28
CA GLY A 134 -3.54 -12.11 -26.66
C GLY A 134 -3.30 -13.12 -25.54
N ILE A 135 -3.20 -14.41 -25.89
CA ILE A 135 -2.75 -15.47 -24.98
C ILE A 135 -1.51 -16.11 -25.60
N GLY A 136 -0.36 -15.98 -24.95
CA GLY A 136 0.91 -16.48 -25.49
C GLY A 136 1.49 -15.68 -26.67
N THR A 137 0.77 -14.69 -27.19
CA THR A 137 1.22 -13.77 -28.25
C THR A 137 1.33 -12.34 -27.75
N VAL A 138 2.31 -11.58 -28.26
CA VAL A 138 2.51 -10.15 -27.93
C VAL A 138 1.83 -9.21 -28.93
N SER A 139 1.25 -9.72 -30.01
CA SER A 139 0.66 -8.91 -31.09
C SER A 139 -0.57 -9.60 -31.68
N PRO A 140 -1.69 -9.63 -30.94
CA PRO A 140 -2.90 -10.32 -31.37
C PRO A 140 -3.46 -9.67 -32.65
N SER A 141 -3.60 -10.48 -33.69
CA SER A 141 -4.10 -10.08 -35.01
C SER A 141 -5.63 -10.10 -35.11
N THR A 142 -6.28 -10.76 -34.14
CA THR A 142 -7.74 -10.93 -34.01
C THR A 142 -8.21 -10.50 -32.62
N VAL A 143 -9.55 -10.46 -32.41
CA VAL A 143 -10.14 -10.09 -31.11
C VAL A 143 -9.66 -11.00 -29.98
N VAL A 144 -9.49 -12.29 -30.27
CA VAL A 144 -8.82 -13.25 -29.39
C VAL A 144 -7.81 -14.00 -30.25
N ASP A 145 -6.53 -13.90 -29.91
CA ASP A 145 -5.41 -14.55 -30.59
C ASP A 145 -4.64 -15.39 -29.57
N ILE A 146 -4.47 -16.67 -29.85
CA ILE A 146 -3.92 -17.65 -28.90
C ILE A 146 -2.79 -18.40 -29.58
N GLU A 147 -1.56 -18.11 -29.15
CA GLU A 147 -0.35 -18.77 -29.60
C GLU A 147 0.06 -19.86 -28.60
N GLY A 148 0.05 -21.11 -29.05
CA GLY A 148 0.43 -22.26 -28.24
C GLY A 148 -0.18 -23.56 -28.72
N THR A 149 0.31 -24.68 -28.18
CA THR A 149 -0.25 -26.00 -28.49
C THR A 149 -1.49 -26.25 -27.63
N TRP A 150 -2.64 -26.30 -28.28
CA TRP A 150 -3.86 -26.81 -27.66
C TRP A 150 -3.76 -28.33 -27.52
N VAL A 151 -3.34 -28.80 -26.33
CA VAL A 151 -3.44 -30.22 -25.98
C VAL A 151 -4.88 -30.54 -25.60
N ASN A 152 -5.71 -30.71 -26.62
CA ASN A 152 -7.03 -31.24 -26.44
C ASN A 152 -6.94 -32.76 -26.17
N ASN A 153 -7.20 -33.19 -24.93
CA ASN A 153 -7.42 -34.63 -24.71
C ASN A 153 -8.72 -35.13 -25.36
N GLN A 154 -9.49 -34.28 -26.05
CA GLN A 154 -10.67 -34.64 -26.83
C GLN A 154 -10.68 -33.78 -28.10
N GLY A 155 -10.52 -34.42 -29.26
CA GLY A 155 -10.25 -33.77 -30.55
C GLY A 155 -11.13 -32.58 -30.92
N LEU A 156 -10.49 -31.64 -31.62
CA LEU A 156 -11.03 -30.51 -32.39
C LEU A 156 -11.71 -29.38 -31.59
N LEU A 157 -11.01 -28.25 -31.46
CA LEU A 157 -11.65 -26.95 -31.20
C LEU A 157 -12.11 -26.40 -32.57
N ALA A 158 -13.42 -26.38 -32.81
CA ALA A 158 -13.99 -25.55 -33.85
C ALA A 158 -14.12 -24.14 -33.28
N ILE A 159 -13.37 -23.19 -33.87
CA ILE A 159 -13.57 -21.76 -33.68
C ILE A 159 -14.61 -21.31 -34.70
#